data_AF-A0A9E1CF09-F1
#
_entry.id   AF-A0A9E1CF09-F1
#
_cell.length_a   1.000
_cell.length_b   1.000
_cell.length_c   1.000
_cell.angle_alpha   90.00
_cell.angle_beta   90.00
_cell.angle_gamma   90.00
#
_symmetry.space_group_name_H-M   'P 1'
#
loop_
_entity.id
_entity.type
_entity.pdbx_description
1 polymer ?
#
loop_
_entity_poly.entity_id
_entity_poly.type
_entity_poly.pdbx_seq_one_letter_code
_entity_poly.pdbx_strand_id
1 'polypeptide(L)'
;MFCQLVGVHARLFKILLQKPPEEITARGAGAPERVAHKAAVIRKALDVNRPCPADPLDVLAKVGGLDIAALCGLYIGAAACGLTAMLDGVISCTAALAAVRLAPAVQEYLLPSHCSAERVGSLLLEALDKKPLITAGLCLGEGTGGDVADDD
;
A
#
# COMPACT_ATOMS: atom_id res chain seq x y z
N MET A 1 -15.69 -0.55 8.23
CA MET A 1 -15.52 0.72 7.48
C MET A 1 -14.14 0.81 6.80
N PHE A 2 -13.09 0.20 7.36
CA PHE A 2 -11.72 0.20 6.83
C PHE A 2 -11.50 -0.47 5.45
N CYS A 3 -12.22 -1.54 5.10
CA CYS A 3 -12.05 -2.18 3.78
C CYS A 3 -12.53 -1.37 2.56
N GLN A 4 -13.09 -0.17 2.75
CA GLN A 4 -13.45 0.70 1.62
C GLN A 4 -12.24 1.53 1.13
N LEU A 5 -11.26 1.86 1.98
CA LEU A 5 -10.09 2.67 1.61
C LEU A 5 -9.14 1.96 0.62
N VAL A 6 -9.00 0.63 0.72
CA VAL A 6 -8.15 -0.16 -0.19
C VAL A 6 -8.57 0.01 -1.66
N GLY A 7 -9.84 0.32 -1.94
CA GLY A 7 -10.33 0.51 -3.31
C GLY A 7 -9.76 1.75 -4.02
N VAL A 8 -9.42 2.81 -3.28
CA VAL A 8 -8.91 4.06 -3.86
C VAL A 8 -7.43 3.90 -4.23
N HIS A 9 -6.65 3.22 -3.39
CA HIS A 9 -5.21 3.04 -3.59
C HIS A 9 -4.84 1.76 -4.35
N ALA A 10 -5.81 0.88 -4.63
CA ALA A 10 -5.62 -0.33 -5.45
C ALA A 10 -5.08 -0.07 -6.87
N ARG A 11 -5.28 1.12 -7.41
CA ARG A 11 -4.66 1.54 -8.68
C ARG A 11 -3.14 1.65 -8.56
N LEU A 12 -2.70 2.25 -7.46
CA LEU A 12 -1.30 2.41 -7.12
C LEU A 12 -0.68 1.04 -6.83
N PHE A 13 -1.36 0.17 -6.07
CA PHE A 13 -0.92 -1.21 -5.84
C PHE A 13 -0.71 -1.99 -7.13
N LYS A 14 -1.65 -1.91 -8.08
CA LYS A 14 -1.53 -2.61 -9.36
C LYS A 14 -0.26 -2.22 -10.10
N ILE A 15 0.05 -0.94 -10.15
CA ILE A 15 1.23 -0.43 -10.87
C ILE A 15 2.51 -0.72 -10.10
N LEU A 16 2.48 -0.52 -8.78
CA LEU A 16 3.65 -0.74 -7.96
C LEU A 16 3.98 -2.23 -7.87
N LEU A 17 3.02 -3.09 -7.56
CA LEU A 17 3.26 -4.54 -7.44
C LEU A 17 3.25 -5.28 -8.79
N GLN A 18 2.84 -4.63 -9.89
CA GLN A 18 2.64 -5.26 -11.20
C GLN A 18 1.71 -6.48 -11.13
N LYS A 19 0.72 -6.45 -10.23
CA LYS A 19 -0.26 -7.53 -10.00
C LYS A 19 -1.65 -7.16 -10.54
N PRO A 20 -2.49 -8.12 -10.93
CA PRO A 20 -3.84 -7.84 -11.39
C PRO A 20 -4.73 -7.28 -10.27
N PRO A 21 -5.68 -6.36 -10.57
CA PRO A 21 -6.57 -5.75 -9.58
C PRO A 21 -7.37 -6.75 -8.74
N GLU A 22 -7.67 -7.91 -9.30
CA GLU A 22 -8.44 -8.98 -8.67
C GLU A 22 -7.68 -9.60 -7.48
N GLU A 23 -6.36 -9.72 -7.57
CA GLU A 23 -5.50 -10.18 -6.47
C GLU A 23 -5.42 -9.16 -5.31
N ILE A 24 -5.68 -7.89 -5.62
CA ILE A 24 -5.53 -6.75 -4.71
C ILE A 24 -6.86 -6.39 -4.03
N THR A 25 -8.00 -6.78 -4.61
CA THR A 25 -9.34 -6.34 -4.18
C THR A 25 -10.13 -7.42 -3.41
N ALA A 26 -9.57 -8.62 -3.24
CA ALA A 26 -10.33 -9.83 -2.93
C ALA A 26 -10.87 -9.99 -1.49
N ARG A 27 -10.28 -9.40 -0.44
CA ARG A 27 -10.78 -9.59 0.94
C ARG A 27 -11.05 -8.25 1.61
N GLY A 28 -12.31 -8.06 2.02
CA GLY A 28 -12.81 -6.84 2.67
C GLY A 28 -13.87 -6.04 1.89
N ALA A 29 -13.95 -6.20 0.57
CA ALA A 29 -14.80 -5.35 -0.28
C ALA A 29 -16.32 -5.65 -0.23
N GLY A 30 -16.76 -6.67 0.51
CA GLY A 30 -18.14 -7.11 0.57
C GLY A 30 -18.55 -7.97 -0.64
N ALA A 31 -19.85 -8.01 -0.95
CA ALA A 31 -20.44 -8.88 -1.98
C ALA A 31 -19.72 -8.85 -3.36
N PRO A 32 -19.78 -9.94 -4.16
CA PRO A 32 -19.05 -10.07 -5.43
C PRO A 32 -19.22 -8.90 -6.41
N GLU A 33 -20.42 -8.30 -6.44
CA GLU A 33 -20.73 -7.13 -7.26
C GLU A 33 -19.87 -5.90 -6.88
N ARG A 34 -19.57 -5.72 -5.59
CA ARG A 34 -18.71 -4.63 -5.12
C ARG A 34 -17.26 -4.81 -5.52
N VAL A 35 -16.77 -6.05 -5.57
CA VAL A 35 -15.43 -6.38 -6.07
C VAL A 35 -15.33 -6.05 -7.57
N ALA A 36 -16.30 -6.50 -8.36
CA ALA A 36 -16.35 -6.23 -9.80
C ALA A 36 -16.44 -4.72 -10.10
N HIS A 37 -17.26 -3.98 -9.34
CA HIS A 37 -17.35 -2.53 -9.46
C HIS A 37 -16.02 -1.83 -9.14
N LYS A 38 -15.36 -2.21 -8.04
CA LYS A 38 -14.02 -1.67 -7.69
C LYS A 38 -13.00 -1.93 -8.78
N ALA A 39 -12.94 -3.15 -9.32
CA ALA A 39 -12.04 -3.50 -10.43
C ALA A 39 -12.32 -2.64 -11.68
N ALA A 40 -13.59 -2.39 -12.01
CA ALA A 40 -13.97 -1.52 -13.12
C ALA A 40 -13.54 -0.06 -12.91
N VAL A 41 -13.71 0.48 -11.70
CA VAL A 41 -13.25 1.84 -11.35
C VAL A 41 -11.72 1.95 -11.45
N ILE A 42 -10.99 0.95 -10.96
CA ILE A 42 -9.53 0.87 -11.07
C ILE A 42 -9.11 0.88 -12.54
N ARG A 43 -9.73 0.02 -13.37
CA ARG A 43 -9.43 -0.05 -14.81
C ARG A 43 -9.68 1.28 -15.50
N LYS A 44 -10.85 1.88 -15.30
CA LYS A 44 -11.19 3.19 -15.86
C LYS A 44 -10.18 4.28 -15.50
N ALA A 45 -9.76 4.35 -14.24
CA ALA A 45 -8.79 5.34 -13.81
C ALA A 45 -7.41 5.15 -14.44
N LEU A 46 -6.98 3.90 -14.67
CA LEU A 46 -5.74 3.61 -15.38
C LEU A 46 -5.83 3.97 -16.86
N ASP A 47 -6.95 3.67 -17.50
CA ASP A 47 -7.18 3.95 -18.92
C ASP A 47 -7.22 5.46 -19.22
N VAL A 48 -7.84 6.24 -18.32
CA VAL A 48 -7.93 7.70 -18.41
C VAL A 48 -6.58 8.36 -18.15
N ASN A 49 -5.91 7.99 -17.05
CA ASN A 49 -4.72 8.73 -16.61
C ASN A 49 -3.42 8.24 -17.26
N ARG A 50 -3.37 6.97 -17.71
CA ARG A 50 -2.19 6.34 -18.35
C ARG A 50 -0.88 6.64 -17.60
N PRO A 51 -0.78 6.23 -16.32
CA PRO A 51 0.45 6.44 -15.55
C PRO A 51 1.60 5.58 -16.08
N CYS A 52 2.80 6.14 -16.09
CA CYS A 52 4.05 5.47 -16.48
C CYS A 52 4.60 4.65 -15.30
N PRO A 53 4.63 3.30 -15.37
CA PRO A 53 5.09 2.48 -14.23
C PRO A 53 6.56 2.70 -13.84
N ALA A 54 7.37 3.24 -14.75
CA ALA A 54 8.78 3.54 -14.53
C ALA A 54 9.01 4.91 -13.85
N ASP A 55 7.98 5.74 -13.71
CA ASP A 55 8.05 7.04 -13.05
C ASP A 55 7.11 7.04 -11.83
N PRO A 56 7.62 6.75 -10.62
CA PRO A 56 6.80 6.68 -9.42
C PRO A 56 6.10 8.01 -9.09
N LEU A 57 6.66 9.15 -9.49
CA LEU A 57 6.05 10.46 -9.27
C LEU A 57 4.85 10.66 -10.18
N ASP A 58 4.97 10.27 -11.46
CA ASP A 58 3.84 10.25 -12.40
C ASP A 58 2.71 9.34 -11.90
N VAL A 59 3.07 8.16 -11.39
CA VAL A 59 2.09 7.22 -10.81
C VAL A 59 1.37 7.83 -9.60
N LEU A 60 2.11 8.42 -8.64
CA LEU A 60 1.55 9.08 -7.47
C LEU A 60 0.62 10.24 -7.87
N ALA A 61 1.06 11.09 -8.81
CA ALA A 61 0.32 12.26 -9.26
C ALA A 61 -0.99 11.90 -9.98
N LYS A 62 -0.99 10.83 -10.77
CA LYS A 62 -2.13 10.44 -11.60
C LYS A 62 -3.15 9.55 -10.90
N VAL A 63 -2.68 8.59 -10.11
CA VAL A 63 -3.56 7.53 -9.55
C VAL A 63 -3.30 7.23 -8.08
N GLY A 64 -2.45 8.02 -7.41
CA GLY A 64 -2.26 7.99 -5.97
C GLY A 64 -3.33 8.76 -5.20
N GLY A 65 -2.93 9.32 -4.07
CA GLY A 65 -3.74 10.16 -3.18
C GLY A 65 -2.84 11.12 -2.41
N LEU A 66 -3.41 12.21 -1.88
CA LEU A 66 -2.67 13.23 -1.13
C LEU A 66 -2.05 12.67 0.15
N ASP A 67 -2.75 11.74 0.80
CA ASP A 67 -2.30 10.96 1.95
C ASP A 67 -1.03 10.15 1.64
N ILE A 68 -1.02 9.41 0.53
CA ILE A 68 0.14 8.63 0.10
C ILE A 68 1.29 9.56 -0.32
N ALA A 69 0.99 10.65 -1.03
CA ALA A 69 2.00 11.62 -1.41
C ALA A 69 2.66 12.27 -0.18
N ALA A 70 1.87 12.61 0.84
CA ALA A 70 2.35 13.17 2.10
C ALA A 70 3.23 12.17 2.86
N LEU A 71 2.79 10.91 3.00
CA LEU A 71 3.58 9.85 3.63
C LEU A 71 4.87 9.54 2.86
N CYS A 72 4.80 9.55 1.52
CA CYS A 72 5.97 9.36 0.68
C CYS A 72 7.01 10.46 0.94
N GLY A 73 6.58 11.73 0.99
CA GLY A 73 7.43 12.86 1.34
C GLY A 73 7.98 12.76 2.76
N LEU A 74 7.16 12.31 3.73
CA LEU A 74 7.59 12.06 5.11
C LEU A 74 8.73 11.05 5.17
N TYR A 75 8.64 9.93 4.46
CA TYR A 75 9.69 8.90 4.48
C TYR A 75 10.98 9.36 3.82
N ILE A 76 10.88 10.10 2.71
CA ILE A 76 12.05 10.72 2.07
C ILE A 76 12.70 11.73 3.01
N GLY A 77 11.90 12.59 3.65
CA GLY A 77 12.38 13.58 4.61
C GLY A 77 13.02 12.95 5.85
N ALA A 78 12.40 11.90 6.40
CA ALA A 78 12.95 11.17 7.54
C ALA A 78 14.32 10.57 7.21
N ALA A 79 14.45 9.91 6.06
CA ALA A 79 15.73 9.37 5.60
C ALA A 79 16.78 10.48 5.40
N ALA A 80 16.41 11.62 4.82
CA ALA A 80 17.30 12.77 4.66
C ALA A 80 17.77 13.34 6.01
N CYS A 81 16.97 13.21 7.07
CA CYS A 81 17.32 13.60 8.43
C CYS A 81 18.04 12.49 9.23
N GLY A 82 18.29 11.31 8.63
CA GLY A 82 18.87 10.17 9.33
C GLY A 82 17.94 9.54 10.37
N LEU A 83 16.63 9.74 10.24
CA LEU A 83 15.60 9.24 11.15
C LEU A 83 14.90 8.01 10.58
N THR A 84 14.66 7.03 11.44
CA THR A 84 13.94 5.81 11.08
C THR A 84 12.43 6.01 11.18
N ALA A 85 11.68 5.59 10.16
CA ALA A 85 10.23 5.66 10.12
C ALA A 85 9.61 4.27 10.25
N MET A 86 8.55 4.19 11.06
CA MET A 86 7.80 2.95 11.27
C MET A 86 6.69 2.81 10.22
N LEU A 87 6.57 1.62 9.61
CA LEU A 87 5.47 1.28 8.71
C LEU A 87 4.39 0.55 9.49
N ASP A 88 3.13 0.90 9.28
CA ASP A 88 2.01 0.32 10.01
C ASP A 88 1.30 -0.74 9.17
N GLY A 89 0.50 -0.32 8.19
CA GLY A 89 -0.27 -1.19 7.32
C GLY A 89 -0.12 -0.87 5.84
N VAL A 90 -1.14 -1.27 5.09
CA VAL A 90 -1.17 -1.21 3.62
C VAL A 90 -0.86 0.18 3.07
N ILE A 91 -1.48 1.25 3.59
CA ILE A 91 -1.27 2.64 3.11
C ILE A 91 0.18 3.09 3.32
N SER A 92 0.71 2.94 4.54
CA SER A 92 2.12 3.27 4.85
C SER A 92 3.10 2.47 4.01
N CYS A 93 2.86 1.17 3.82
CA CYS A 93 3.72 0.33 2.98
C CYS A 93 3.64 0.73 1.49
N THR A 94 2.49 1.24 1.03
CA THR A 94 2.36 1.79 -0.34
C THR A 94 3.24 3.02 -0.52
N ALA A 95 3.12 3.96 0.41
CA ALA A 95 3.86 5.21 0.40
C ALA A 95 5.36 4.96 0.54
N ALA A 96 5.74 3.98 1.36
CA ALA A 96 7.11 3.49 1.48
C ALA A 96 7.63 2.93 0.16
N LEU A 97 6.88 2.09 -0.53
CA LEU A 97 7.29 1.52 -1.82
C LEU A 97 7.45 2.61 -2.89
N ALA A 98 6.57 3.61 -2.90
CA ALA A 98 6.73 4.77 -3.77
C ALA A 98 7.99 5.58 -3.41
N ALA A 99 8.23 5.83 -2.12
CA ALA A 99 9.40 6.55 -1.62
C ALA A 99 10.71 5.85 -1.97
N VAL A 100 10.79 4.52 -1.78
CA VAL A 100 11.97 3.71 -2.14
C VAL A 100 12.24 3.75 -3.65
N ARG A 101 11.19 3.73 -4.49
CA ARG A 101 11.38 3.85 -5.94
C ARG A 101 11.84 5.24 -6.38
N LEU A 102 11.43 6.30 -5.67
CA LEU A 102 11.91 7.65 -5.91
C LEU A 102 13.34 7.86 -5.39
N ALA A 103 13.64 7.30 -4.22
CA ALA A 103 14.89 7.46 -3.50
C ALA A 103 15.27 6.13 -2.81
N PRO A 104 16.05 5.25 -3.46
CA PRO A 104 16.37 3.92 -2.95
C PRO A 104 16.98 3.89 -1.55
N ALA A 105 17.75 4.91 -1.19
CA ALA A 105 18.37 5.05 0.14
C ALA A 105 17.34 5.08 1.29
N VAL A 106 16.08 5.47 1.02
CA VAL A 106 15.01 5.47 2.03
C VAL A 106 14.81 4.09 2.63
N GLN A 107 15.05 3.00 1.88
CA GLN A 107 14.81 1.64 2.31
C GLN A 107 15.52 1.29 3.63
N GLU A 108 16.71 1.83 3.88
CA GLU A 108 17.48 1.58 5.12
C GLU A 108 16.82 2.19 6.36
N TYR A 109 15.98 3.21 6.19
CA TYR A 109 15.31 3.95 7.25
C TYR A 109 13.89 3.46 7.53
N LEU A 110 13.44 2.39 6.88
CA LEU A 110 12.09 1.87 7.05
C LEU A 110 12.07 0.62 7.93
N LEU A 111 11.24 0.65 8.98
CA LEU A 111 10.99 -0.47 9.88
C LEU A 111 9.49 -0.84 9.86
N PRO A 112 9.11 -2.00 9.34
CA PRO A 112 7.72 -2.46 9.43
C PRO A 112 7.35 -2.89 10.85
N SER A 113 6.28 -2.33 11.40
CA SER A 113 5.74 -2.70 12.72
C SER A 113 5.07 -4.07 12.64
N HIS A 114 4.10 -4.22 11.74
CA HIS A 114 3.33 -5.43 11.60
C HIS A 114 3.05 -5.78 10.13
N CYS A 115 2.69 -7.04 9.88
CA CYS A 115 2.08 -7.43 8.61
C CYS A 115 0.57 -7.37 8.74
N SER A 116 -0.08 -6.62 7.86
CA SER A 116 -1.53 -6.70 7.71
C SER A 116 -1.94 -8.14 7.36
N ALA A 117 -3.05 -8.63 7.90
CA ALA A 117 -3.59 -9.94 7.48
C ALA A 117 -4.13 -9.93 6.04
N GLU A 118 -4.16 -8.76 5.39
CA GLU A 118 -4.44 -8.65 3.96
C GLU A 118 -3.27 -9.15 3.11
N ARG A 119 -3.58 -9.96 2.08
CA ARG A 119 -2.60 -10.48 1.11
C ARG A 119 -1.80 -9.36 0.42
N VAL A 120 -2.36 -8.16 0.29
CA VAL A 120 -1.63 -7.02 -0.29
C VAL A 120 -0.52 -6.52 0.64
N GLY A 121 -0.70 -6.64 1.97
CA GLY A 121 0.30 -6.26 2.95
C GLY A 121 1.57 -7.09 2.83
N SER A 122 1.44 -8.41 2.70
CA SER A 122 2.59 -9.29 2.50
C SER A 122 3.30 -9.04 1.16
N LEU A 123 2.54 -8.83 0.07
CA LEU A 123 3.11 -8.48 -1.24
C LEU A 123 3.90 -7.15 -1.21
N LEU A 124 3.44 -6.16 -0.45
CA LEU A 124 4.14 -4.89 -0.28
C LEU A 124 5.44 -5.06 0.51
N LEU A 125 5.41 -5.85 1.59
CA LEU A 125 6.61 -6.13 2.39
C LEU A 125 7.65 -6.93 1.60
N GLU A 126 7.20 -7.88 0.78
CA GLU A 126 8.06 -8.61 -0.16
C GLU A 126 8.69 -7.66 -1.18
N ALA A 127 7.89 -6.76 -1.78
CA ALA A 127 8.39 -5.77 -2.73
C ALA A 127 9.36 -4.74 -2.11
N LEU A 128 9.28 -4.53 -0.79
CA LEU A 128 10.18 -3.69 -0.02
C LEU A 128 11.42 -4.44 0.51
N ASP A 129 11.49 -5.77 0.32
CA ASP A 129 12.47 -6.66 0.94
C ASP A 129 12.59 -6.43 2.46
N LYS A 130 11.42 -6.40 3.14
CA LYS A 130 11.33 -6.17 4.58
C LYS A 130 10.54 -7.28 5.26
N LYS A 131 10.96 -7.63 6.48
CA LYS A 131 10.24 -8.55 7.37
C LYS A 131 9.58 -7.77 8.50
N PRO A 132 8.30 -7.99 8.79
CA PRO A 132 7.59 -7.31 9.88
C PRO A 132 8.20 -7.72 11.23
N LEU A 133 8.22 -6.78 12.19
CA LEU A 133 8.63 -7.10 13.56
C LEU A 133 7.57 -7.94 14.29
N ILE A 134 6.29 -7.74 13.97
CA ILE A 134 5.15 -8.43 14.58
C ILE A 134 4.29 -9.09 13.50
N THR A 135 4.00 -10.39 13.65
CA THR A 135 3.09 -11.12 12.75
C THR A 135 1.90 -11.62 13.59
N ALA A 136 0.92 -10.73 13.82
CA ALA A 136 -0.19 -10.99 14.76
C ALA A 136 -1.59 -10.88 14.12
N GLY A 137 -1.70 -10.96 12.79
CA GLY A 137 -3.00 -10.99 12.09
C GLY A 137 -3.77 -9.66 12.07
N LEU A 138 -3.08 -8.52 12.20
CA LEU A 138 -3.71 -7.22 12.46
C LEU A 138 -4.28 -6.61 11.15
N CYS A 139 -5.46 -5.97 11.21
CA CYS A 139 -6.18 -5.45 10.03
C CYS A 139 -6.75 -4.02 10.19
N LEU A 140 -6.56 -3.36 11.33
CA LEU A 140 -7.19 -2.06 11.59
C LEU A 140 -6.53 -0.86 10.90
N GLY A 141 -5.21 -0.82 10.75
CA GLY A 141 -4.49 0.43 10.38
C GLY A 141 -4.52 1.48 11.50
N GLU A 142 -3.98 2.68 11.25
CA GLU A 142 -3.83 3.81 12.21
C GLU A 142 -2.76 3.64 13.31
N GLY A 143 -1.80 2.72 13.18
CA GLY A 143 -0.84 2.40 14.23
C GLY A 143 -1.40 1.40 15.26
N THR A 144 -2.62 0.92 15.05
CA THR A 144 -3.32 0.01 15.95
C THR A 144 -3.30 -1.39 15.37
N GLY A 145 -2.32 -2.16 15.81
CA GLY A 145 -2.35 -3.58 15.59
C GLY A 145 -3.54 -4.23 16.32
N GLY A 146 -4.66 -4.44 15.63
CA GLY A 146 -5.78 -5.32 16.00
C GLY A 146 -6.45 -5.79 14.70
N ASP A 147 -6.95 -7.01 14.51
CA ASP A 147 -7.67 -7.89 15.41
C ASP A 147 -7.39 -9.36 15.01
N VAL A 148 -7.37 -10.26 16.00
CA VAL A 148 -7.21 -11.70 15.82
C VAL A 148 -8.45 -12.25 15.11
N ALA A 149 -8.27 -13.08 14.09
CA ALA A 149 -9.31 -13.99 13.64
C ALA A 149 -8.81 -15.40 13.90
N ASP A 150 -9.41 -16.04 14.90
CA ASP A 150 -9.30 -17.47 15.16
C ASP A 150 -9.62 -18.26 13.88
N ASP A 151 -8.74 -19.20 13.54
CA ASP A 151 -9.02 -20.30 12.61
C ASP A 151 -9.90 -21.32 13.36
N ASP A 152 -11.11 -21.56 12.85
CA ASP A 152 -11.77 -22.88 12.96
C ASP A 152 -11.23 -23.79 11.84
#